data_AF-A0A955TU58-F1
#
_entry.id   AF-A0A955TU58-F1
#
_cell.length_a   1.000
_cell.length_b   1.000
_cell.length_c   1.000
_cell.angle_alpha   90.00
_cell.angle_beta   90.00
_cell.angle_gamma   90.00
#
_symmetry.space_group_name_H-M   'P 1'
#
loop_
_entity.id
_entity.type
_entity.pdbx_description
1 polymer ?
#
loop_
_entity_poly.entity_id
_entity_poly.type
_entity_poly.pdbx_seq_one_letter_code
_entity_poly.pdbx_strand_id
1 'polypeptide(L)'
;MLQLDPKTQSRLEQAKKFVVTTPRQTIKWVLRFLKTDCGQLSETDWIKIQAELTVFIRFYPEFKRGLGSLAINSRSFFAPTDYDYYPRMLNREEAKALSRDAIKLLQNFIQAKHNAPFWESIFYEKLSVDISIKFPTAKKLESVFSIWVQDQIQLFKINLLLLLCEFAPHIKNCEPCGSLFLAKRKDQIFCSNKCATLTFQRKKRGTPPSRYGRRGRPPGTGKTTLL
;
A
#
# COMPACT_ATOMS: atom_id res chain seq x y z
N MET A 1 -22.75 6.68 23.30
CA MET A 1 -22.09 6.99 22.01
C MET A 1 -20.92 7.90 22.30
N LEU A 2 -19.68 7.49 22.03
CA LEU A 2 -18.55 8.42 22.07
C LEU A 2 -18.52 9.15 20.73
N GLN A 3 -19.18 10.30 20.66
CA GLN A 3 -19.08 11.16 19.48
C GLN A 3 -17.63 11.65 19.37
N LEU A 4 -17.01 11.49 18.20
CA LEU A 4 -15.72 12.15 17.97
C LEU A 4 -15.92 13.66 18.02
N ASP A 5 -14.90 14.33 18.53
CA ASP A 5 -14.72 15.75 18.34
C ASP A 5 -14.91 16.14 16.84
N PRO A 6 -15.78 17.11 16.51
CA PRO A 6 -16.08 17.51 15.14
C PRO A 6 -14.85 17.80 14.27
N LYS A 7 -13.78 18.31 14.87
CA LYS A 7 -12.51 18.56 14.18
C LYS A 7 -11.86 17.27 13.70
N THR A 8 -11.91 16.21 14.51
CA THR A 8 -11.42 14.88 14.16
C THR A 8 -12.25 14.25 13.06
N GLN A 9 -13.58 14.39 13.11
CA GLN A 9 -14.46 13.94 12.03
C GLN A 9 -14.13 14.63 10.69
N SER A 10 -14.01 15.96 10.69
CA SER A 10 -13.65 16.73 9.49
C SER A 10 -12.31 16.29 8.89
N ARG A 11 -11.29 16.02 9.74
CA ARG A 11 -10.00 15.49 9.31
C ARG A 11 -10.10 14.13 8.65
N LEU A 12 -10.90 13.22 9.21
CA LEU A 12 -11.10 11.89 8.63
C LEU A 12 -11.79 11.99 7.26
N GLU A 13 -12.79 12.87 7.11
CA GLU A 13 -13.44 13.11 5.81
C GLU A 13 -12.48 13.68 4.76
N GLN A 14 -11.59 14.59 5.16
CA GLN A 14 -10.54 15.10 4.27
C GLN A 14 -9.54 13.98 3.89
N ALA A 15 -9.14 13.16 4.85
CA ALA A 15 -8.24 12.02 4.60
C ALA A 15 -8.88 10.97 3.67
N LYS A 16 -10.18 10.70 3.79
CA LYS A 16 -10.94 9.82 2.87
C LYS A 16 -10.79 10.26 1.42
N LYS A 17 -10.99 11.56 1.15
CA LYS A 17 -10.83 12.16 -0.19
C LYS A 17 -9.42 12.10 -0.75
N PHE A 18 -8.43 11.73 0.06
CA PHE A 18 -7.04 11.68 -0.35
C PHE A 18 -6.49 10.25 -0.45
N VAL A 19 -6.90 9.37 0.45
CA VAL A 19 -6.41 8.00 0.58
C VAL A 19 -7.26 7.00 -0.22
N VAL A 20 -8.58 7.14 -0.20
CA VAL A 20 -9.52 6.08 -0.64
C VAL A 20 -10.26 6.47 -1.94
N THR A 21 -9.69 7.32 -2.77
CA THR A 21 -10.33 7.76 -4.04
C THR A 21 -10.26 6.69 -5.13
N THR A 22 -9.07 6.17 -5.38
CA THR A 22 -8.83 5.11 -6.38
C THR A 22 -7.74 4.18 -5.86
N PRO A 23 -7.79 2.87 -6.16
CA PRO A 23 -6.76 1.93 -5.70
C PRO A 23 -5.34 2.36 -6.09
N ARG A 24 -5.18 2.95 -7.29
CA ARG A 24 -3.90 3.48 -7.78
C ARG A 24 -3.38 4.65 -6.94
N GLN A 25 -4.27 5.53 -6.47
CA GLN A 25 -3.91 6.62 -5.58
C GLN A 25 -3.59 6.08 -4.18
N THR A 26 -4.36 5.10 -3.70
CA THR A 26 -4.13 4.44 -2.41
C THR A 26 -2.75 3.77 -2.37
N ILE A 27 -2.36 2.97 -3.37
CA ILE A 27 -1.02 2.35 -3.37
C ILE A 27 0.10 3.39 -3.46
N LYS A 28 -0.09 4.49 -4.20
CA LYS A 28 0.90 5.60 -4.22
C LYS A 28 1.02 6.24 -2.84
N TRP A 29 -0.10 6.42 -2.15
CA TRP A 29 -0.14 6.92 -0.79
C TRP A 29 0.62 5.97 0.15
N VAL A 30 0.33 4.65 0.11
CA VAL A 30 1.02 3.64 0.91
C VAL A 30 2.53 3.72 0.67
N LEU A 31 2.98 3.68 -0.59
CA LEU A 31 4.40 3.72 -0.93
C LEU A 31 5.09 5.02 -0.49
N ARG A 32 4.35 6.12 -0.35
CA ARG A 32 4.86 7.36 0.24
C ARG A 32 4.93 7.25 1.75
N PHE A 33 3.86 6.79 2.39
CA PHE A 33 3.79 6.57 3.84
C PHE A 33 4.94 5.69 4.34
N LEU A 34 5.25 4.59 3.65
CA LEU A 34 6.36 3.69 3.99
C LEU A 34 7.76 4.36 3.92
N LYS A 35 7.88 5.51 3.27
CA LYS A 35 9.11 6.31 3.21
C LYS A 35 9.12 7.44 4.24
N THR A 36 8.00 7.68 4.91
CA THR A 36 7.86 8.75 5.88
C THR A 36 8.34 8.27 7.25
N ASP A 37 9.32 8.97 7.81
CA ASP A 37 9.73 8.73 9.20
C ASP A 37 8.73 9.41 10.15
N CYS A 38 7.80 8.62 10.69
CA CYS A 38 6.79 9.09 11.64
C CYS A 38 7.40 9.65 12.95
N GLY A 39 8.68 9.37 13.24
CA GLY A 39 9.40 9.90 14.40
C GLY A 39 9.82 11.35 14.26
N GLN A 40 10.13 11.79 13.04
CA GLN A 40 10.64 13.13 12.77
C GLN A 40 9.56 14.11 12.27
N LEU A 41 8.31 13.66 12.16
CA LEU A 41 7.21 14.51 11.73
C LEU A 41 6.90 15.60 12.76
N SER A 42 6.64 16.81 12.25
CA SER A 42 5.98 17.86 13.01
C SER A 42 4.62 17.37 13.54
N GLU A 43 4.10 17.99 14.60
CA GLU A 43 2.81 17.56 15.16
C GLU A 43 1.65 17.73 14.17
N THR A 44 1.70 18.78 13.34
CA THR A 44 0.72 19.01 12.28
C THR A 44 0.76 17.95 11.20
N ASP A 45 1.96 17.54 10.76
CA ASP A 45 2.10 16.48 9.76
C ASP A 45 1.73 15.11 10.32
N TRP A 46 2.06 14.87 11.59
CA TRP A 46 1.70 13.65 12.29
C TRP A 46 0.18 13.49 12.37
N ILE A 47 -0.56 14.51 12.82
CA ILE A 47 -2.03 14.47 12.88
C ILE A 47 -2.64 14.15 11.51
N LYS A 48 -2.08 14.69 10.44
CA LYS A 48 -2.52 14.40 9.08
C LYS A 48 -2.26 12.94 8.69
N ILE A 49 -1.04 12.45 8.88
CA ILE A 49 -0.67 11.05 8.59
C ILE A 49 -1.47 10.07 9.45
N GLN A 50 -1.72 10.41 10.71
CA GLN A 50 -2.54 9.63 11.63
C GLN A 50 -3.97 9.47 11.10
N ALA A 51 -4.59 10.56 10.64
CA ALA A 51 -5.93 10.51 10.04
C ALA A 51 -5.92 9.68 8.74
N GLU A 52 -4.92 9.88 7.87
CA GLU A 52 -4.75 9.12 6.63
C GLU A 52 -4.59 7.61 6.88
N LEU A 53 -3.79 7.23 7.89
CA LEU A 53 -3.61 5.84 8.31
C LEU A 53 -4.90 5.22 8.81
N THR A 54 -5.59 5.91 9.73
CA THR A 54 -6.88 5.46 10.25
C THR A 54 -7.88 5.23 9.12
N VAL A 55 -7.91 6.16 8.16
CA VAL A 55 -8.74 6.04 6.97
C VAL A 55 -8.38 4.80 6.14
N PHE A 56 -7.09 4.59 5.85
CA PHE A 56 -6.64 3.43 5.09
C PHE A 56 -7.00 2.11 5.77
N ILE A 57 -6.84 2.02 7.09
CA ILE A 57 -7.08 0.78 7.84
C ILE A 57 -8.57 0.43 7.89
N ARG A 58 -9.44 1.43 8.04
CA ARG A 58 -10.84 1.21 8.39
C ARG A 58 -11.81 1.39 7.24
N PHE A 59 -11.46 2.18 6.24
CA PHE A 59 -12.36 2.58 5.15
C PHE A 59 -11.89 2.08 3.77
N TYR A 60 -10.68 1.53 3.64
CA TYR A 60 -10.30 0.74 2.46
C TYR A 60 -10.66 -0.75 2.68
N PRO A 61 -11.15 -1.52 1.67
CA PRO A 61 -11.40 -1.18 0.27
C PRO A 61 -12.90 -0.92 -0.02
N GLU A 62 -13.55 0.06 0.61
CA GLU A 62 -15.00 0.35 0.44
C GLU A 62 -15.49 0.36 -1.04
N PHE A 63 -14.59 0.52 -2.01
CA PHE A 63 -14.88 0.72 -3.43
C PHE A 63 -14.65 -0.48 -4.38
N LYS A 64 -14.34 -1.70 -3.91
CA LYS A 64 -14.17 -2.85 -4.82
C LYS A 64 -15.23 -3.94 -4.66
N ARG A 65 -16.38 -3.70 -5.31
CA ARG A 65 -17.25 -4.77 -5.80
C ARG A 65 -16.72 -5.21 -7.17
N GLY A 66 -16.34 -6.49 -7.31
CA GLY A 66 -16.18 -7.14 -8.61
C GLY A 66 -14.76 -7.63 -8.93
N LEU A 67 -14.69 -8.95 -9.16
CA LEU A 67 -13.62 -9.75 -9.78
C LEU A 67 -12.29 -9.86 -9.00
N GLY A 68 -12.24 -10.91 -8.17
CA GLY A 68 -11.05 -11.38 -7.46
C GLY A 68 -11.42 -11.83 -6.06
N SER A 69 -11.88 -13.06 -5.94
CA SER A 69 -12.40 -13.73 -4.75
C SER A 69 -11.37 -13.85 -3.62
N LEU A 70 -11.14 -12.78 -2.89
CA LEU A 70 -10.92 -12.85 -1.45
C LEU A 70 -11.73 -11.72 -0.82
N ALA A 71 -13.01 -12.04 -0.62
CA ALA A 71 -13.95 -11.30 0.19
C ALA A 71 -13.52 -11.35 1.67
N ILE A 72 -12.33 -10.86 2.03
CA ILE A 72 -12.12 -10.32 3.37
C ILE A 72 -12.77 -8.94 3.37
N ASN A 73 -14.10 -8.97 3.33
CA ASN A 73 -14.92 -7.80 3.50
C ASN A 73 -14.90 -7.48 4.99
N SER A 74 -13.96 -6.64 5.42
CA SER A 74 -13.91 -6.09 6.77
C SER A 74 -15.13 -5.22 7.12
N ARG A 75 -16.11 -5.14 6.21
CA ARG A 75 -17.46 -4.65 6.46
C ARG A 75 -18.46 -5.57 5.78
N SER A 76 -19.33 -6.15 6.61
CA SER A 76 -20.59 -6.81 6.28
C SER A 76 -21.16 -6.34 4.95
N PHE A 77 -21.31 -7.27 4.00
CA PHE A 77 -22.10 -7.03 2.82
C PHE A 77 -23.57 -6.92 3.27
N PHE A 78 -24.18 -5.75 3.04
CA PHE A 78 -25.62 -5.48 3.06
C PHE A 78 -26.33 -5.01 4.35
N ALA A 79 -25.63 -4.53 5.39
CA ALA A 79 -26.29 -3.69 6.40
C ALA A 79 -25.46 -2.44 6.71
N PRO A 80 -26.03 -1.21 6.61
CA PRO A 80 -25.44 -0.07 7.28
C PRO A 80 -25.44 -0.39 8.78
N THR A 81 -24.25 -0.59 9.36
CA THR A 81 -24.16 -0.74 10.80
C THR A 81 -24.32 0.64 11.42
N ASP A 82 -25.38 0.82 12.22
CA ASP A 82 -25.75 2.04 12.98
C ASP A 82 -24.75 2.42 14.10
N TYR A 83 -23.47 2.12 13.95
CA TYR A 83 -22.48 2.41 14.97
C TYR A 83 -21.24 3.10 14.41
N ASP A 84 -21.33 4.43 14.44
CA ASP A 84 -20.25 5.40 14.51
C ASP A 84 -19.37 5.20 15.76
N TYR A 85 -18.75 4.02 15.90
CA TYR A 85 -17.53 3.94 16.69
C TYR A 85 -16.39 4.34 15.79
N TYR A 86 -16.13 5.64 15.78
CA TYR A 86 -14.95 6.17 15.15
C TYR A 86 -13.71 5.41 15.60
N PRO A 87 -12.75 5.15 14.69
CA PRO A 87 -11.64 4.29 15.03
C PRO A 87 -10.73 4.99 16.03
N ARG A 88 -10.21 4.23 17.00
CA ARG A 88 -9.04 4.66 17.76
C ARG A 88 -7.94 5.09 16.79
N MET A 89 -7.46 6.31 16.96
CA MET A 89 -6.33 6.84 16.21
C MET A 89 -5.04 6.18 16.70
N LEU A 90 -4.20 5.71 15.77
CA LEU A 90 -2.91 5.11 16.09
C LEU A 90 -1.97 6.12 16.74
N ASN A 91 -1.12 5.69 17.65
CA ASN A 91 -0.01 6.51 18.15
C ASN A 91 1.22 6.41 17.21
N ARG A 92 2.25 7.22 17.47
CA ARG A 92 3.47 7.27 16.63
C ARG A 92 4.24 5.95 16.63
N GLU A 93 4.28 5.26 17.77
CA GLU A 93 5.01 4.00 17.91
C GLU A 93 4.33 2.88 17.12
N GLU A 94 3.00 2.81 17.21
CA GLU A 94 2.17 1.89 16.43
C GLU A 94 2.33 2.14 14.92
N ALA A 95 2.32 3.41 14.48
CA ALA A 95 2.55 3.74 13.08
C ALA A 95 3.96 3.39 12.60
N LYS A 96 4.99 3.56 13.44
CA LYS A 96 6.36 3.11 13.15
C LYS A 96 6.45 1.60 13.04
N ALA A 97 5.84 0.87 13.97
CA ALA A 97 5.79 -0.59 13.93
C ALA A 97 5.09 -1.08 12.66
N LEU A 98 3.95 -0.49 12.34
CA LEU A 98 3.17 -0.80 11.14
C LEU A 98 3.96 -0.49 9.86
N SER A 99 4.67 0.64 9.78
CA SER A 99 5.53 0.96 8.63
C SER A 99 6.65 -0.06 8.45
N ARG A 100 7.33 -0.47 9.54
CA ARG A 100 8.37 -1.50 9.51
C ARG A 100 7.83 -2.85 9.02
N ASP A 101 6.70 -3.29 9.59
CA ASP A 101 6.03 -4.54 9.20
C ASP A 101 5.62 -4.53 7.73
N ALA A 102 5.07 -3.40 7.27
CA ALA A 102 4.64 -3.23 5.89
C ALA A 102 5.80 -3.21 4.89
N ILE A 103 6.94 -2.59 5.25
CA ILE A 103 8.17 -2.65 4.44
C ILE A 103 8.65 -4.09 4.33
N LYS A 104 8.68 -4.84 5.44
CA LYS A 104 9.07 -6.25 5.45
C LYS A 104 8.16 -7.10 4.57
N LEU A 105 6.84 -6.94 4.72
CA LEU A 105 5.84 -7.62 3.90
C LEU A 105 6.02 -7.31 2.41
N LEU A 106 6.28 -6.05 2.06
CA LEU A 106 6.49 -5.63 0.67
C LEU A 106 7.80 -6.19 0.09
N GLN A 107 8.86 -6.26 0.88
CA GLN A 107 10.12 -6.89 0.49
C GLN A 107 9.94 -8.38 0.23
N ASN A 108 9.26 -9.09 1.15
CA ASN A 108 8.96 -10.51 1.00
C ASN A 108 8.11 -10.77 -0.25
N PHE A 109 7.08 -9.96 -0.48
CA PHE A 109 6.23 -10.03 -1.66
C PHE A 109 7.04 -9.90 -2.96
N ILE A 110 7.99 -8.97 -3.00
CA ILE A 110 8.81 -8.74 -4.19
C ILE A 110 9.83 -9.84 -4.39
N GLN A 111 10.44 -10.33 -3.32
CA GLN A 111 11.34 -11.48 -3.38
C GLN A 111 10.61 -12.72 -3.88
N ALA A 112 9.40 -12.99 -3.37
CA ALA A 112 8.56 -14.09 -3.85
C ALA A 112 8.22 -13.92 -5.34
N LYS A 113 7.86 -12.71 -5.77
CA LYS A 113 7.61 -12.40 -7.19
C LYS A 113 8.84 -12.61 -8.08
N HIS A 114 10.04 -12.32 -7.59
CA HIS A 114 11.28 -12.53 -8.34
C HIS A 114 11.69 -13.99 -8.43
N ASN A 115 11.44 -14.76 -7.36
CA ASN A 115 11.81 -16.17 -7.27
C ASN A 115 10.75 -17.11 -7.85
N ALA A 116 9.55 -16.60 -8.14
CA ALA A 116 8.45 -17.36 -8.68
C ALA A 116 8.76 -17.87 -10.10
N PRO A 117 8.57 -19.17 -10.39
CA PRO A 117 8.58 -19.67 -11.76
C PRO A 117 7.48 -19.00 -12.58
N PHE A 118 7.67 -18.91 -13.91
CA PHE A 118 6.79 -18.10 -14.77
C PHE A 118 5.31 -18.54 -14.77
N TRP A 119 5.03 -19.77 -14.33
CA TRP A 119 3.69 -20.36 -14.28
C TRP A 119 3.03 -20.28 -12.90
N GLU A 120 3.74 -19.90 -11.84
CA GLU A 120 3.18 -19.89 -10.48
C GLU A 120 3.83 -18.80 -9.60
N SER A 121 3.13 -17.68 -9.45
CA SER A 121 3.54 -16.57 -8.57
C SER A 121 2.67 -16.54 -7.31
N ILE A 122 2.83 -17.54 -6.44
CA ILE A 122 2.10 -17.59 -5.18
C ILE A 122 2.93 -16.94 -4.08
N PHE A 123 2.29 -16.02 -3.36
CA PHE A 123 2.83 -15.40 -2.16
C PHE A 123 1.98 -15.81 -0.95
N TYR A 124 2.63 -16.33 0.09
CA TYR A 124 1.99 -16.73 1.33
C TYR A 124 2.39 -15.78 2.46
N GLU A 125 1.39 -15.26 3.17
CA GLU A 125 1.57 -14.49 4.40
C GLU A 125 0.62 -15.05 5.46
N LYS A 126 1.15 -15.39 6.64
CA LYS A 126 0.34 -15.83 7.78
C LYS A 126 -0.17 -14.60 8.53
N LEU A 127 -1.49 -14.49 8.67
CA LEU A 127 -2.13 -13.41 9.42
C LEU A 127 -2.83 -13.99 10.65
N SER A 128 -2.54 -13.43 11.83
CA SER A 128 -3.26 -13.78 13.06
C SER A 128 -4.49 -12.88 13.17
N VAL A 129 -5.68 -13.42 12.93
CA VAL A 129 -6.92 -12.62 12.93
C VAL A 129 -7.90 -13.16 13.97
N ASP A 130 -8.34 -12.27 14.85
CA ASP A 130 -9.52 -12.52 15.68
C ASP A 130 -10.76 -12.17 14.86
N ILE A 131 -11.63 -13.16 14.67
CA ILE A 131 -12.84 -13.05 13.85
C ILE A 131 -14.04 -13.05 14.78
N SER A 132 -14.81 -11.96 14.79
CA SER A 132 -16.17 -11.99 15.33
C SER A 132 -17.16 -12.24 14.20
N ILE A 133 -18.15 -13.11 14.45
CA ILE A 133 -19.20 -13.45 13.47
C ILE A 133 -20.55 -12.98 14.00
N LYS A 134 -21.30 -12.26 13.17
CA LYS A 134 -22.70 -11.90 13.45
C LYS A 134 -23.60 -12.63 12.45
N PHE A 135 -24.73 -13.15 12.94
CA PHE A 135 -25.75 -13.83 12.15
C PHE A 135 -27.09 -13.13 12.37
N PRO A 136 -28.01 -13.07 11.39
CA PRO A 136 -29.33 -12.50 11.62
C PRO A 136 -30.14 -13.37 12.59
N THR A 137 -31.00 -12.73 13.38
CA THR A 137 -32.08 -13.41 14.08
C THR A 137 -33.30 -13.49 13.16
N ALA A 138 -34.11 -14.55 13.30
CA ALA A 138 -35.14 -15.04 12.37
C ALA A 138 -36.22 -14.04 11.86
N LYS A 139 -36.18 -12.76 12.25
CA LYS A 139 -37.12 -11.70 11.83
C LYS A 139 -36.63 -10.83 10.67
N LYS A 140 -35.39 -10.98 10.19
CA LYS A 140 -34.89 -10.30 8.97
C LYS A 140 -34.29 -11.34 8.02
N LEU A 141 -34.88 -11.47 6.83
CA LEU A 141 -34.68 -12.51 5.81
C LEU A 141 -33.30 -12.52 5.11
N GLU A 142 -32.28 -11.86 5.64
CA GLU A 142 -30.96 -11.83 5.03
C GLU A 142 -29.94 -12.45 5.99
N SER A 143 -29.46 -13.66 5.64
CA SER A 143 -28.29 -14.31 6.24
C SER A 143 -27.04 -13.49 5.95
N VAL A 144 -26.86 -12.42 6.72
CA VAL A 144 -25.63 -11.62 6.69
C VAL A 144 -24.60 -12.29 7.57
N PHE A 145 -23.52 -12.76 6.95
CA PHE A 145 -22.31 -13.19 7.63
C PHE A 145 -21.31 -12.03 7.66
N SER A 146 -20.93 -11.61 8.85
CA SER A 146 -19.99 -10.50 9.04
C SER A 146 -18.72 -10.99 9.71
N ILE A 147 -17.55 -10.82 9.08
CA ILE A 147 -16.23 -11.01 9.72
C ILE A 147 -15.74 -9.66 10.21
N TRP A 148 -15.44 -9.57 11.51
CA TRP A 148 -14.82 -8.40 12.12
C TRP A 148 -13.40 -8.74 12.51
N VAL A 149 -12.41 -8.07 11.90
CA VAL A 149 -11.01 -8.10 12.35
C VAL A 149 -10.80 -6.93 13.31
N GLN A 150 -10.46 -7.23 14.56
CA GLN A 150 -10.31 -6.20 15.60
C GLN A 150 -8.95 -5.50 15.54
N ASP A 151 -7.89 -6.24 15.19
CA ASP A 151 -6.53 -5.74 15.14
C ASP A 151 -6.31 -4.82 13.93
N GLN A 152 -6.00 -3.55 14.21
CA GLN A 152 -5.72 -2.53 13.20
C GLN A 152 -4.47 -2.84 12.36
N ILE A 153 -3.47 -3.49 12.96
CA ILE A 153 -2.23 -3.88 12.26
C ILE A 153 -2.56 -4.96 11.22
N GLN A 154 -3.40 -5.92 11.58
CA GLN A 154 -3.82 -6.99 10.66
C GLN A 154 -4.71 -6.45 9.56
N LEU A 155 -5.65 -5.55 9.88
CA LEU A 155 -6.43 -4.83 8.87
C LEU A 155 -5.54 -4.07 7.89
N PHE A 156 -4.50 -3.38 8.37
CA PHE A 156 -3.52 -2.73 7.50
C PHE A 156 -2.86 -3.73 6.56
N LYS A 157 -2.37 -4.87 7.08
CA LYS A 157 -1.70 -5.92 6.30
C LYS A 157 -2.64 -6.50 5.23
N ILE A 158 -3.88 -6.81 5.59
CA ILE A 158 -4.91 -7.30 4.66
C ILE A 158 -5.13 -6.28 3.53
N ASN A 159 -5.35 -5.02 3.88
CA ASN A 159 -5.57 -3.95 2.91
C ASN A 159 -4.36 -3.73 1.99
N LEU A 160 -3.16 -3.83 2.55
CA LEU A 160 -1.92 -3.78 1.78
C LEU A 160 -1.85 -4.95 0.79
N LEU A 161 -2.08 -6.18 1.24
CA LEU A 161 -2.04 -7.37 0.38
C LEU A 161 -3.03 -7.26 -0.78
N LEU A 162 -4.25 -6.78 -0.53
CA LEU A 162 -5.25 -6.54 -1.58
C LEU A 162 -4.74 -5.55 -2.65
N LEU A 163 -4.07 -4.47 -2.23
CA LEU A 163 -3.43 -3.53 -3.16
C LEU A 163 -2.25 -4.15 -3.90
N LEU A 164 -1.43 -4.96 -3.22
CA LEU A 164 -0.27 -5.61 -3.84
C LEU A 164 -0.73 -6.60 -4.91
N CYS A 165 -1.77 -7.38 -4.67
CA CYS A 165 -2.36 -8.27 -5.67
C CYS A 165 -2.80 -7.51 -6.93
N GLU A 166 -3.47 -6.37 -6.78
CA GLU A 166 -3.92 -5.55 -7.90
C GLU A 166 -2.77 -4.91 -8.68
N PHE A 167 -1.75 -4.42 -7.99
CA PHE A 167 -0.67 -3.64 -8.59
C PHE A 167 0.64 -4.43 -8.75
N ALA A 168 0.62 -5.74 -8.53
CA ALA A 168 1.80 -6.61 -8.52
C ALA A 168 2.73 -6.37 -9.73
N PRO A 169 2.25 -6.29 -10.98
CA PRO A 169 3.13 -6.11 -12.15
C PRO A 169 3.83 -4.74 -12.17
N HIS A 170 3.24 -3.75 -11.51
CA HIS A 170 3.68 -2.35 -11.55
C HIS A 170 4.55 -1.95 -10.35
N ILE A 171 4.57 -2.75 -9.28
CA ILE A 171 5.44 -2.50 -8.14
C ILE A 171 6.85 -3.01 -8.46
N LYS A 172 7.83 -2.09 -8.34
CA LYS A 172 9.23 -2.33 -8.69
C LYS A 172 10.18 -1.71 -7.68
N ASN A 173 11.39 -2.26 -7.64
CA ASN A 173 12.54 -1.67 -6.97
C ASN A 173 13.31 -0.77 -7.92
N CYS A 174 13.66 0.43 -7.45
CA CYS A 174 14.54 1.34 -8.16
C CYS A 174 16.00 0.91 -7.92
N GLU A 175 16.68 0.40 -8.94
CA GLU A 175 18.07 -0.08 -8.85
C GLU A 175 19.03 0.92 -8.15
N PRO A 176 19.01 2.24 -8.44
CA PRO A 176 20.00 3.16 -7.86
C PRO A 176 19.80 3.51 -6.40
N CYS A 177 18.57 3.45 -5.89
CA CYS A 177 18.25 3.92 -4.53
C CYS A 177 17.51 2.87 -3.68
N GLY A 178 17.31 1.65 -4.19
CA GLY A 178 16.56 0.58 -3.53
C GLY A 178 15.09 0.89 -3.28
N SER A 179 14.60 2.09 -3.63
CA SER A 179 13.26 2.53 -3.26
C SER A 179 12.19 1.84 -4.09
N LEU A 180 11.16 1.40 -3.39
CA LEU A 180 9.94 0.86 -3.97
C LEU A 180 9.13 1.96 -4.66
N PHE A 181 8.60 1.67 -5.84
CA PHE A 181 7.77 2.61 -6.58
C PHE A 181 6.74 1.91 -7.47
N LEU A 182 5.65 2.64 -7.75
CA LEU A 182 4.64 2.24 -8.71
C LEU A 182 5.03 2.73 -10.11
N ALA A 183 5.40 1.81 -10.99
CA ALA A 183 5.73 2.09 -12.37
C ALA A 183 4.49 2.55 -13.16
N LYS A 184 4.65 3.63 -13.94
CA LYS A 184 3.63 4.07 -14.90
C LYS A 184 3.64 3.21 -16.17
N ARG A 185 4.81 2.70 -16.55
CA ARG A 185 5.02 1.91 -17.77
C ARG A 185 5.76 0.61 -17.44
N LYS A 186 5.55 -0.43 -18.24
CA LYS A 186 6.18 -1.75 -18.03
C LYS A 186 7.71 -1.70 -18.10
N ASP A 187 8.27 -0.79 -18.87
CA ASP A 187 9.71 -0.57 -19.06
C ASP A 187 10.34 0.41 -18.07
N GLN A 188 9.54 1.06 -17.22
CA GLN A 188 10.07 2.01 -16.24
C GLN A 188 10.93 1.26 -15.20
N ILE A 189 12.21 1.60 -15.11
CA ILE A 189 13.20 1.01 -14.19
C ILE A 189 13.59 1.96 -13.03
N PHE A 190 13.30 3.26 -13.15
CA PHE A 190 13.65 4.25 -12.13
C PHE A 190 12.40 4.86 -11.47
N CYS A 191 12.48 5.11 -10.16
CA CYS A 191 11.41 5.76 -9.40
C CYS A 191 11.25 7.26 -9.74
N SER A 192 12.30 7.90 -10.27
CA SER A 192 12.34 9.34 -10.54
C SER A 192 13.37 9.68 -11.61
N ASN A 193 13.22 10.86 -12.23
CA ASN A 193 14.21 11.43 -13.14
C ASN A 193 15.58 11.62 -12.46
N LYS A 194 15.60 11.97 -11.17
CA LYS A 194 16.83 12.08 -10.39
C LYS A 194 17.63 10.77 -10.39
N CYS A 195 16.97 9.64 -10.14
CA CYS A 195 17.62 8.32 -10.17
C CYS A 195 18.08 7.95 -11.59
N ALA A 196 17.30 8.28 -12.61
CA ALA A 196 17.70 8.08 -14.01
C ALA A 196 18.96 8.88 -14.36
N THR A 197 19.01 10.16 -14.00
CA THR A 197 20.15 11.05 -14.25
C THR A 197 21.40 10.61 -13.49
N LEU A 198 21.29 10.22 -12.21
CA LEU A 198 22.43 9.72 -11.43
C LEU A 198 23.05 8.48 -12.06
N THR A 199 22.22 7.53 -12.49
CA THR A 199 22.68 6.31 -13.17
C THR A 199 23.36 6.64 -14.49
N PHE A 200 22.77 7.55 -15.26
CA PHE A 200 23.35 8.03 -16.50
C PHE A 200 24.72 8.71 -16.29
N GLN A 201 24.83 9.58 -15.29
CA GLN A 201 26.07 10.29 -14.97
C GLN A 201 27.16 9.32 -14.50
N ARG A 202 26.83 8.35 -13.64
CA ARG A 202 27.77 7.29 -13.22
C ARG A 202 28.28 6.50 -14.43
N LYS A 203 27.38 6.09 -15.32
CA LYS A 203 27.74 5.38 -16.55
C LYS A 203 28.62 6.22 -17.47
N LYS A 204 28.30 7.52 -17.63
CA LYS A 204 29.08 8.45 -18.45
C LYS A 204 30.50 8.61 -17.90
N ARG A 205 30.67 8.76 -16.58
CA ARG A 205 32.00 8.85 -15.94
C ARG A 205 32.84 7.59 -16.14
N GLY A 206 32.22 6.41 -16.13
CA GLY A 206 32.90 5.13 -16.32
C GLY A 206 33.07 4.69 -17.78
N THR A 207 32.58 5.48 -18.75
CA THR A 207 32.67 5.13 -20.18
C THR A 207 33.64 6.11 -20.86
N PRO A 208 34.74 5.64 -21.47
CA PRO A 208 35.64 6.53 -22.21
C PRO A 208 34.90 7.20 -23.39
N PRO A 209 35.25 8.45 -23.76
CA PRO A 209 34.56 9.19 -24.81
C PRO A 209 34.48 8.47 -26.16
N SER A 210 35.48 7.65 -26.48
CA SER A 210 35.54 6.81 -27.69
C SER A 210 34.43 5.77 -27.78
N ARG A 211 33.79 5.42 -26.65
CA ARG A 211 32.68 4.46 -26.57
C ARG A 211 31.31 5.12 -26.47
N TYR A 212 31.23 6.45 -26.61
CA TYR A 212 29.93 7.12 -26.66
C TYR A 212 29.26 6.87 -28.02
N GLY A 213 27.96 6.56 -28.00
CA GLY A 213 27.13 6.51 -29.19
C GLY A 213 26.78 7.90 -29.73
N ARG A 214 25.97 7.94 -30.79
CA ARG A 214 25.45 9.20 -31.36
C ARG A 214 24.88 10.11 -30.27
N ARG A 215 25.28 11.39 -30.27
CA ARG A 215 24.95 12.44 -29.27
C ARG A 215 25.66 12.32 -27.91
N GLY A 216 26.81 11.64 -27.82
CA GLY A 216 27.64 11.61 -26.61
C GLY A 216 27.01 10.80 -25.46
N ARG A 217 26.11 9.88 -25.80
CA ARG A 217 25.40 9.02 -24.85
C ARG A 217 26.14 7.69 -24.72
N PRO A 218 26.51 7.24 -23.51
CA PRO A 218 27.02 5.89 -23.33
C PRO A 218 25.99 4.88 -23.86
N PRO A 219 26.42 3.71 -24.38
CA PRO A 219 25.52 2.73 -24.98
C PRO A 219 24.38 2.41 -24.02
N GLY A 220 23.15 2.37 -24.52
CA GLY A 220 21.98 2.05 -23.70
C GLY A 220 22.17 0.66 -23.07
N THR A 221 21.75 0.48 -21.82
CA THR A 221 21.44 -0.87 -21.32
C THR A 221 20.19 -1.34 -22.07
N GLY A 222 20.36 -1.74 -23.33
CA GLY A 222 19.36 -2.57 -23.99
C GLY A 222 19.24 -3.81 -23.14
N LYS A 223 18.05 -4.02 -22.56
CA LYS A 223 17.60 -5.23 -21.85
C LYS A 223 18.75 -6.10 -21.35
N THR A 224 19.23 -5.85 -20.13
CA THR A 224 19.90 -6.92 -19.39
C THR A 224 18.87 -8.04 -19.27
N THR A 225 18.97 -9.03 -20.13
CA THR A 225 18.32 -10.32 -19.97
C THR A 225 18.84 -10.84 -18.64
N LEU A 226 18.05 -10.68 -17.59
CA LEU A 226 18.23 -11.45 -16.37
C LEU A 226 17.95 -12.90 -16.79
N LEU A 227 19.02 -13.67 -16.93
CA LEU A 227 18.98 -15.13 -16.85
C LEU A 227 18.58 -15.52 -15.43
#